data_AF-A0A0D0AQS6-F1
#
_entry.id   AF-A0A0D0AQS6-F1
#
_cell.length_a   1.000
_cell.length_b   1.000
_cell.length_c   1.000
_cell.angle_alpha   90.00
_cell.angle_beta   90.00
_cell.angle_gamma   90.00
#
_symmetry.space_group_name_H-M   'P 1'
#
loop_
_entity.id
_entity.type
_entity.pdbx_description
1 polymer ?
#
loop_
_entity_poly.entity_id
_entity_poly.type
_entity_poly.pdbx_seq_one_letter_code
_entity_poly.pdbx_strand_id
1 'polypeptide(L)'
;MFRRLALACAALLSVVSAQLTITSPGTNDWWVASSANTLSWTCSTSPYLNFTVLLSNSNIAVLAAPIAIIAIQENYDCSKTITQQQSAQAAGTGYTLLFANTLNSTDIWAQSQPFEIKALGSSYPTTTSSAGSASTGTASGTAGAAQSTHTGGTLAEYIPVGMSMVAALALGLVVA
;
A
#
# COMPACT_ATOMS: atom_id res chain seq x y z
N MET A 1 -66.49 -19.81 6.96
CA MET A 1 -65.30 -20.11 7.78
C MET A 1 -64.05 -19.75 6.99
N PHE A 2 -63.48 -18.55 7.18
CA PHE A 2 -62.23 -18.13 6.53
C PHE A 2 -61.13 -18.04 7.59
N ARG A 3 -60.22 -19.01 7.63
CA ARG A 3 -59.00 -18.94 8.46
C ARG A 3 -57.93 -18.16 7.70
N ARG A 4 -57.58 -16.98 8.21
CA ARG A 4 -56.49 -16.15 7.68
C ARG A 4 -55.15 -16.77 8.08
N LEU A 5 -54.36 -17.14 7.08
CA LEU A 5 -52.94 -17.48 7.22
C LEU A 5 -52.17 -16.18 7.54
N ALA A 6 -51.55 -16.08 8.72
CA ALA A 6 -50.60 -15.02 9.02
C ALA A 6 -49.19 -15.58 8.83
N LEU A 7 -48.56 -15.25 7.69
CA LEU A 7 -47.16 -15.55 7.40
C LEU A 7 -46.31 -14.44 8.05
N ALA A 8 -45.65 -14.73 9.17
CA ALA A 8 -44.68 -13.82 9.76
C ALA A 8 -43.34 -13.96 9.03
N CYS A 9 -43.01 -12.99 8.17
CA CYS A 9 -41.67 -12.86 7.56
C CYS A 9 -40.72 -12.22 8.58
N ALA A 10 -39.85 -13.02 9.20
CA ALA A 10 -38.75 -12.51 10.01
C ALA A 10 -37.62 -12.02 9.08
N ALA A 11 -37.39 -10.71 9.03
CA ALA A 11 -36.28 -10.13 8.31
C ALA A 11 -34.97 -10.41 9.09
N LEU A 12 -34.11 -11.25 8.52
CA LEU A 12 -32.75 -11.47 9.01
C LEU A 12 -31.89 -10.25 8.64
N LEU A 13 -31.57 -9.39 9.60
CA LEU A 13 -30.56 -8.35 9.42
C LEU A 13 -29.18 -9.02 9.48
N SER A 14 -28.51 -9.15 8.34
CA SER A 14 -27.11 -9.56 8.26
C SER A 14 -26.22 -8.45 8.83
N VAL A 15 -25.68 -8.68 10.03
CA VAL A 15 -24.66 -7.80 10.61
C VAL A 15 -23.37 -8.02 9.83
N VAL A 16 -22.97 -7.05 9.01
CA VAL A 16 -21.64 -7.06 8.39
C VAL A 16 -20.63 -6.88 9.52
N SER A 17 -19.87 -7.94 9.83
CA SER A 17 -18.75 -7.83 10.76
C SER A 17 -17.68 -6.94 10.14
N ALA A 18 -17.38 -5.85 10.82
CA ALA A 18 -16.29 -4.97 10.43
C ALA A 18 -14.97 -5.76 10.64
N GLN A 19 -14.23 -6.03 9.56
CA GLN A 19 -13.03 -6.86 9.59
C GLN A 19 -11.78 -6.07 9.19
N LEU A 20 -10.72 -6.24 9.97
CA LEU A 20 -9.36 -5.82 9.64
C LEU A 20 -8.75 -6.83 8.67
N THR A 21 -8.36 -6.39 7.48
CA THR A 21 -7.75 -7.23 6.45
C THR A 21 -6.53 -6.54 5.85
N ILE A 22 -5.49 -7.32 5.58
CA ILE A 22 -4.25 -6.83 4.95
C ILE A 22 -4.46 -6.88 3.44
N THR A 23 -4.36 -5.73 2.78
CA THR A 23 -4.62 -5.59 1.33
C THR A 23 -3.34 -5.61 0.50
N SER A 24 -2.21 -5.21 1.08
CA SER A 24 -0.88 -5.34 0.45
C SER A 24 0.19 -5.44 1.55
N PRO A 25 1.21 -6.30 1.40
CA PRO A 25 1.49 -7.20 0.27
C PRO A 25 0.52 -8.40 0.18
N GLY A 26 0.56 -9.09 -0.96
CA GLY A 26 -0.24 -10.27 -1.23
C GLY A 26 0.36 -11.11 -2.35
N THR A 27 -0.40 -12.01 -2.96
CA THR A 27 0.14 -12.97 -3.94
C THR A 27 0.77 -12.30 -5.18
N ASN A 28 0.28 -11.12 -5.58
CA ASN A 28 0.75 -10.40 -6.77
C ASN A 28 1.71 -9.24 -6.44
N ASP A 29 1.86 -8.89 -5.16
CA ASP A 29 2.69 -7.78 -4.69
C ASP A 29 3.77 -8.30 -3.76
N TRP A 30 5.03 -8.05 -4.10
CA TRP A 30 6.19 -8.45 -3.31
C TRP A 30 6.85 -7.24 -2.64
N TRP A 31 7.62 -7.53 -1.60
CA TRP A 31 8.54 -6.57 -1.00
C TRP A 31 9.95 -6.73 -1.57
N VAL A 32 10.77 -5.70 -1.42
CA VAL A 32 12.20 -5.71 -1.74
C VAL A 32 12.98 -5.62 -0.43
N ALA A 33 13.88 -6.58 -0.20
CA ALA A 33 14.69 -6.65 1.00
C ALA A 33 15.55 -5.39 1.18
N SER A 34 15.69 -4.92 2.42
CA SER A 34 16.48 -3.74 2.78
C SER A 34 16.11 -2.48 1.99
N SER A 35 14.84 -2.37 1.55
CA SER A 35 14.32 -1.22 0.83
C SER A 35 13.02 -0.73 1.48
N ALA A 36 12.56 0.47 1.10
CA ALA A 36 11.26 0.96 1.54
C ALA A 36 10.15 0.12 0.89
N ASN A 37 9.18 -0.36 1.65
CA ASN A 37 8.05 -1.12 1.13
C ASN A 37 6.74 -0.54 1.63
N THR A 38 5.63 -0.91 1.00
CA THR A 38 4.29 -0.47 1.40
C THR A 38 3.53 -1.62 2.05
N LEU A 39 2.95 -1.34 3.20
CA LEU A 39 1.94 -2.15 3.88
C LEU A 39 0.62 -1.38 3.82
N SER A 40 -0.49 -2.05 3.51
CA SER A 40 -1.82 -1.44 3.52
C SER A 40 -2.89 -2.40 4.05
N TRP A 41 -3.95 -1.85 4.64
CA TRP A 41 -5.03 -2.61 5.27
C TRP A 41 -6.36 -1.86 5.28
N THR A 42 -7.44 -2.56 5.63
CA THR A 42 -8.76 -1.95 5.85
C THR A 42 -8.84 -1.26 7.21
N CYS A 43 -8.64 0.06 7.23
CA CYS A 43 -8.73 0.87 8.44
C CYS A 43 -10.17 1.18 8.87
N SER A 44 -11.03 1.59 7.92
CA SER A 44 -12.38 2.12 8.22
C SER A 44 -13.37 1.07 8.72
N THR A 45 -13.09 -0.21 8.47
CA THR A 45 -13.91 -1.34 8.91
C THR A 45 -13.24 -2.13 10.02
N SER A 46 -12.10 -1.71 10.55
CA SER A 46 -11.45 -2.43 11.63
C SER A 46 -12.05 -2.02 12.98
N PRO A 47 -12.39 -2.98 13.87
CA PRO A 47 -12.84 -2.68 15.22
C PRO A 47 -11.67 -2.33 16.16
N TYR A 48 -10.42 -2.43 15.70
CA TYR A 48 -9.21 -2.24 16.50
C TYR A 48 -8.60 -0.86 16.30
N LEU A 49 -8.12 -0.24 17.39
CA LEU A 49 -7.49 1.09 17.35
C LEU A 49 -6.02 1.03 16.94
N ASN A 50 -5.29 0.03 17.44
CA ASN A 50 -3.89 -0.20 17.11
C ASN A 50 -3.59 -1.70 17.17
N PHE A 51 -2.49 -2.12 16.55
CA PHE A 51 -2.06 -3.51 16.48
C PHE A 51 -0.53 -3.61 16.34
N THR A 52 0.03 -4.78 16.66
CA THR A 52 1.42 -5.12 16.34
C THR A 52 1.48 -5.75 14.95
N VAL A 53 2.47 -5.34 14.15
CA VAL A 53 2.75 -5.96 12.85
C VAL A 53 3.88 -6.95 13.02
N LEU A 54 3.54 -8.23 12.84
CA LEU A 54 4.50 -9.33 12.84
C LEU A 54 4.75 -9.80 11.40
N LEU A 55 5.98 -10.18 11.12
CA LEU A 55 6.38 -10.86 9.90
C LEU A 55 6.72 -12.31 10.25
N SER A 56 6.12 -13.25 9.53
CA SER A 56 6.29 -14.69 9.70
C SER A 56 6.66 -15.34 8.37
N ASN A 57 7.26 -16.53 8.41
CA ASN A 57 7.51 -17.35 7.22
C ASN A 57 7.16 -18.81 7.54
N SER A 58 6.57 -19.52 6.59
CA SER A 58 6.27 -20.95 6.75
C SER A 58 7.54 -21.83 6.79
N ASN A 59 8.65 -21.33 6.26
CA ASN A 59 9.95 -21.99 6.28
C ASN A 59 10.80 -21.50 7.47
N ILE A 60 10.94 -22.36 8.48
CA ILE A 60 11.74 -22.10 9.68
C ILE A 60 13.23 -21.87 9.41
N ALA A 61 13.76 -22.30 8.25
CA ALA A 61 15.14 -22.04 7.87
C ALA A 61 15.36 -20.60 7.38
N VAL A 62 14.29 -19.94 6.92
CA VAL A 62 14.31 -18.53 6.50
C VAL A 62 14.05 -17.63 7.71
N LEU A 63 13.03 -17.96 8.50
CA LEU A 63 12.68 -17.21 9.71
C LEU A 63 12.20 -18.19 10.79
N ALA A 64 12.99 -18.32 11.86
CA ALA A 64 12.76 -19.32 12.90
C ALA A 64 11.48 -19.07 13.72
N ALA A 65 11.05 -17.81 13.84
CA ALA A 65 9.85 -17.41 14.56
C ALA A 65 9.33 -16.07 14.03
N PRO A 66 8.03 -15.75 14.19
CA PRO A 66 7.50 -14.44 13.83
C PRO A 66 8.24 -13.31 14.56
N ILE A 67 8.59 -12.25 13.82
CA ILE A 67 9.27 -11.07 14.36
C ILE A 67 8.36 -9.85 14.29
N ALA A 68 8.39 -8.99 15.30
CA ALA A 68 7.69 -7.71 15.25
C ALA A 68 8.50 -6.71 14.43
N ILE A 69 7.93 -6.25 13.31
CA ILE A 69 8.52 -5.18 12.50
C ILE A 69 7.97 -3.80 12.90
N ILE A 70 6.77 -3.76 13.48
CA ILE A 70 6.19 -2.57 14.11
C ILE A 70 5.52 -3.02 15.41
N ALA A 71 5.97 -2.45 16.54
CA ALA A 71 5.42 -2.79 17.86
C ALA A 71 3.98 -2.29 18.04
N ILE A 72 3.72 -1.03 17.65
CA ILE A 72 2.40 -0.40 17.73
C ILE A 72 2.17 0.37 16.42
N GLN A 73 1.18 -0.07 15.66
CA GLN A 73 0.70 0.60 14.46
C GLN A 73 -0.72 1.11 14.73
N GLU A 74 -0.93 2.41 14.53
CA GLU A 74 -2.25 3.02 14.64
C GLU A 74 -3.09 2.67 13.41
N ASN A 75 -4.34 2.24 13.63
CA ASN A 75 -5.20 1.71 12.58
C ASN A 75 -5.67 2.79 11.59
N TYR A 76 -5.80 4.04 12.04
CA TYR A 76 -6.31 5.15 11.20
C TYR A 76 -5.38 5.54 10.04
N ASP A 77 -4.13 5.07 10.02
CA ASP A 77 -3.17 5.34 8.94
C ASP A 77 -3.58 4.67 7.62
N CYS A 78 -4.27 3.51 7.67
CA CYS A 78 -4.65 2.66 6.52
C CYS A 78 -3.49 2.09 5.68
N SER A 79 -2.31 2.69 5.75
CA SER A 79 -1.08 2.25 5.10
C SER A 79 0.14 2.72 5.87
N LYS A 80 1.24 1.98 5.77
CA LYS A 80 2.53 2.33 6.35
C LYS A 80 3.66 2.03 5.39
N THR A 81 4.62 2.94 5.32
CA THR A 81 5.93 2.66 4.73
C THR A 81 6.76 1.83 5.71
N ILE A 82 7.11 0.63 5.30
CA ILE A 82 8.07 -0.23 5.98
C ILE A 82 9.47 0.23 5.58
N THR A 83 10.27 0.61 6.58
CA THR A 83 11.63 1.13 6.37
C THR A 83 12.61 0.01 5.97
N GLN A 84 13.79 0.40 5.49
CA GLN A 84 14.86 -0.54 5.11
C GLN A 84 15.23 -1.48 6.26
N GLN A 85 15.31 -0.96 7.50
CA GLN A 85 15.63 -1.76 8.67
C GLN A 85 14.52 -2.78 9.00
N GLN A 86 13.27 -2.41 8.77
CA GLN A 86 12.12 -3.28 9.04
C GLN A 86 11.92 -4.35 7.95
N SER A 87 12.43 -4.12 6.74
CA SER A 87 12.37 -5.05 5.60
C SER A 87 13.70 -5.79 5.35
N ALA A 88 14.60 -5.84 6.34
CA ALA A 88 15.94 -6.43 6.20
C ALA A 88 15.97 -7.97 6.14
N GLN A 89 14.81 -8.62 6.00
CA GLN A 89 14.73 -10.08 5.92
C GLN A 89 15.32 -10.61 4.61
N ALA A 90 15.83 -11.84 4.65
CA ALA A 90 16.41 -12.48 3.49
C ALA A 90 15.37 -12.64 2.36
N ALA A 91 15.83 -12.57 1.12
CA ALA A 91 14.96 -12.83 -0.02
C ALA A 91 14.42 -14.27 0.03
N GLY A 92 13.14 -14.44 -0.27
CA GLY A 92 12.45 -15.72 -0.21
C GLY A 92 10.94 -15.60 -0.34
N THR A 93 10.29 -16.75 -0.51
CA THR A 93 8.83 -16.87 -0.61
C THR A 93 8.22 -17.33 0.71
N GLY A 94 6.89 -17.30 0.80
CA GLY A 94 6.15 -17.83 1.94
C GLY A 94 6.09 -16.90 3.15
N TYR A 95 6.43 -15.62 2.96
CA TYR A 95 6.25 -14.61 3.99
C TYR A 95 4.77 -14.29 4.19
N THR A 96 4.37 -14.07 5.43
CA THR A 96 3.03 -13.63 5.80
C THR A 96 3.14 -12.53 6.85
N LEU A 97 2.27 -11.54 6.75
CA LEU A 97 2.10 -10.54 7.80
C LEU A 97 0.96 -10.96 8.72
N LEU A 98 1.16 -10.75 10.01
CA LEU A 98 0.16 -10.98 11.04
C LEU A 98 -0.07 -9.68 11.78
N PHE A 99 -1.32 -9.25 11.88
CA PHE A 99 -1.71 -8.18 12.78
C PHE A 99 -2.23 -8.81 14.07
N ALA A 100 -1.57 -8.48 15.17
CA ALA A 100 -1.82 -9.09 16.46
C ALA A 100 -2.11 -8.06 17.54
N ASN A 101 -2.64 -8.54 18.65
CA ASN A 101 -2.83 -7.75 19.86
C ASN A 101 -1.49 -7.22 20.38
N THR A 102 -1.41 -5.91 20.65
CA THR A 102 -0.19 -5.26 21.15
C THR A 102 0.28 -5.76 22.52
N LEU A 103 -0.62 -6.37 23.30
CA LEU A 103 -0.32 -6.98 24.59
C LEU A 103 -0.15 -8.50 24.52
N ASN A 104 -0.56 -9.13 23.41
CA ASN A 104 -0.47 -10.57 23.23
C ASN A 104 -0.30 -10.95 21.75
N SER A 105 0.95 -11.16 21.31
CA SER A 105 1.28 -11.53 19.94
C SER A 105 0.76 -12.90 19.47
N THR A 106 0.13 -13.69 20.35
CA THR A 106 -0.54 -14.95 19.97
C THR A 106 -1.99 -14.75 19.56
N ASP A 107 -2.59 -13.62 19.91
CA ASP A 107 -3.95 -13.23 19.50
C ASP A 107 -3.88 -12.49 18.16
N ILE A 108 -4.11 -13.23 17.07
CA ILE A 108 -3.99 -12.74 15.69
C ILE A 108 -5.36 -12.30 15.18
N TRP A 109 -5.45 -11.05 14.70
CA TRP A 109 -6.68 -10.45 14.20
C TRP A 109 -6.76 -10.43 12.68
N ALA A 110 -5.63 -10.36 11.99
CA ALA A 110 -5.56 -10.43 10.54
C ALA A 110 -4.28 -11.13 10.07
N GLN A 111 -4.36 -11.80 8.94
CA GLN A 111 -3.23 -12.42 8.26
C GLN A 111 -3.26 -12.10 6.77
N SER A 112 -2.10 -11.78 6.19
CA SER A 112 -1.99 -11.52 4.75
C SER A 112 -1.99 -12.82 3.95
N GLN A 113 -2.25 -12.72 2.66
CA GLN A 113 -1.85 -13.81 1.76
C GLN A 113 -0.32 -13.99 1.79
N PRO A 114 0.17 -15.21 1.52
CA PRO A 114 1.59 -15.43 1.34
C PRO A 114 2.14 -14.56 0.21
N PHE A 115 3.29 -13.95 0.45
CA PHE A 115 3.99 -13.10 -0.52
C PHE A 115 5.49 -13.40 -0.53
N GLU A 116 6.19 -12.76 -1.46
CA GLU A 116 7.64 -12.88 -1.63
C GLU A 116 8.36 -11.61 -1.16
N ILE A 117 9.54 -11.78 -0.58
CA ILE A 117 10.53 -10.71 -0.44
C ILE A 117 11.63 -10.98 -1.47
N LYS A 118 11.83 -10.06 -2.42
CA LYS A 118 12.88 -10.14 -3.44
C LYS A 118 14.18 -9.52 -2.96
N ALA A 119 15.28 -9.89 -3.60
CA ALA A 119 16.59 -9.34 -3.31
C ALA A 119 16.66 -7.82 -3.54
N LEU A 120 17.51 -7.13 -2.78
CA LEU A 120 17.77 -5.70 -2.94
C LEU A 120 18.14 -5.38 -4.40
N GLY A 121 17.57 -4.29 -4.93
CA GLY A 121 17.75 -3.88 -6.33
C GLY A 121 16.75 -4.49 -7.31
N SER A 122 15.88 -5.41 -6.86
CA SER A 122 14.75 -5.88 -7.67
C SER A 122 13.77 -4.75 -7.98
N SER A 123 13.11 -4.82 -9.14
CA SER A 123 12.01 -3.92 -9.45
C SER A 123 10.81 -4.15 -8.52
N TYR A 124 10.08 -3.09 -8.22
CA TYR A 124 8.82 -3.17 -7.47
C TYR A 124 7.69 -3.72 -8.34
N PRO A 125 6.62 -4.25 -7.73
CA PRO A 125 5.39 -4.52 -8.45
C PRO A 125 4.89 -3.23 -9.11
N THR A 126 4.52 -3.32 -10.39
CA THR A 126 3.79 -2.23 -11.05
C THR A 126 2.34 -2.31 -10.57
N THR A 127 2.02 -1.66 -9.45
CA THR A 127 0.65 -1.66 -8.94
C THR A 127 -0.27 -0.99 -9.96
N THR A 128 -1.15 -1.74 -10.61
CA THR A 128 -2.42 -1.15 -11.09
C THR A 128 -3.31 -1.01 -9.87
N SER A 129 -3.09 0.03 -9.07
CA SER A 129 -4.11 0.48 -8.14
C SER A 129 -5.33 0.90 -8.95
N SER A 130 -6.34 0.04 -9.02
CA SER A 130 -7.66 0.46 -9.50
C SER A 130 -8.19 1.48 -8.49
N ALA A 131 -7.87 2.75 -8.71
CA ALA A 131 -8.60 3.84 -8.07
C ALA A 131 -10.08 3.61 -8.37
N GLY A 132 -10.90 3.52 -7.32
CA GLY A 132 -12.34 3.34 -7.46
C GLY A 132 -12.88 4.39 -8.44
N SER A 133 -13.71 3.92 -9.38
CA SER A 133 -14.29 4.73 -10.45
C SER A 133 -14.86 6.04 -9.91
N ALA A 134 -14.18 7.16 -10.17
CA ALA A 134 -14.83 8.46 -10.13
C ALA A 134 -15.92 8.46 -11.20
N SER A 135 -17.14 8.78 -10.82
CA SER A 135 -18.30 8.90 -11.70
C SER A 135 -17.99 9.80 -12.89
N THR A 136 -17.91 9.23 -14.09
CA THR A 136 -17.81 9.97 -15.34
C THR A 136 -19.12 10.68 -15.63
N GLY A 137 -19.12 12.00 -15.46
CA GLY A 137 -20.19 12.88 -15.96
C GLY A 137 -20.33 12.75 -17.47
N THR A 138 -21.54 12.49 -17.93
CA THR A 138 -21.90 12.39 -19.35
C THR A 138 -21.84 13.76 -20.00
N ALA A 139 -20.90 13.97 -20.94
CA ALA A 139 -20.95 15.06 -21.89
C ALA A 139 -21.08 14.47 -23.31
N SER A 140 -22.28 14.56 -23.86
CA SER A 140 -22.62 14.23 -25.24
C SER A 140 -21.84 15.14 -26.21
N GLY A 141 -21.12 14.54 -27.16
CA GLY A 141 -20.23 15.25 -28.09
C GLY A 141 -20.92 15.86 -29.31
N THR A 142 -20.16 16.57 -30.15
CA THR A 142 -20.19 16.46 -31.62
C THR A 142 -18.96 17.11 -32.28
N ALA A 143 -18.43 16.42 -33.31
CA ALA A 143 -17.73 16.88 -34.52
C ALA A 143 -16.27 17.40 -34.49
N GLY A 144 -15.48 16.85 -35.41
CA GLY A 144 -14.33 17.55 -36.02
C GLY A 144 -13.17 16.65 -36.43
N ALA A 145 -13.24 16.01 -37.60
CA ALA A 145 -12.13 15.27 -38.20
C ALA A 145 -10.99 16.19 -38.65
N ALA A 146 -9.73 15.76 -38.50
CA ALA A 146 -8.66 16.01 -39.48
C ALA A 146 -7.46 15.10 -39.23
N GLN A 147 -7.16 14.31 -40.25
CA GLN A 147 -5.97 13.51 -40.46
C GLN A 147 -4.85 14.41 -40.99
N SER A 148 -3.60 14.21 -40.56
CA SER A 148 -2.40 14.50 -41.35
C SER A 148 -1.16 13.84 -40.75
N THR A 149 -0.72 12.79 -41.43
CA THR A 149 0.63 12.23 -41.38
C THR A 149 1.54 13.13 -42.21
N HIS A 150 2.74 13.50 -41.73
CA HIS A 150 3.93 13.63 -42.57
C HIS A 150 5.23 13.56 -41.75
N THR A 151 6.18 12.87 -42.38
CA THR A 151 7.48 12.40 -41.91
C THR A 151 8.59 13.40 -42.22
N GLY A 152 9.55 13.56 -41.31
CA GLY A 152 10.99 13.70 -41.63
C GLY A 152 11.58 15.11 -41.80
N GLY A 153 12.75 15.34 -41.17
CA GLY A 153 13.71 16.37 -41.60
C GLY A 153 14.49 17.13 -40.51
N THR A 154 15.54 16.50 -39.97
CA THR A 154 16.92 17.01 -39.72
C THR A 154 17.21 18.51 -39.42
N LEU A 155 18.12 18.69 -38.42
CA LEU A 155 19.04 19.80 -38.11
C LEU A 155 18.49 21.10 -37.48
N ALA A 156 18.86 21.36 -36.22
CA ALA A 156 19.37 22.68 -35.78
C ALA A 156 19.96 22.60 -34.37
N GLU A 157 21.28 22.69 -34.33
CA GLU A 157 22.11 23.02 -33.18
C GLU A 157 21.86 24.48 -32.76
N TYR A 158 21.62 24.73 -31.47
CA TYR A 158 21.72 26.07 -30.90
C TYR A 158 22.04 26.01 -29.39
N ILE A 159 23.32 26.22 -29.06
CA ILE A 159 23.78 26.65 -27.73
C ILE A 159 23.93 28.17 -27.79
N PRO A 160 23.46 28.91 -26.78
CA PRO A 160 24.30 29.98 -26.26
C PRO A 160 24.38 30.01 -24.74
N VAL A 161 25.64 30.17 -24.34
CA VAL A 161 26.21 30.68 -23.10
C VAL A 161 25.44 31.88 -22.53
N GLY A 162 25.15 31.85 -21.22
CA GLY A 162 24.69 32.99 -20.44
C GLY A 162 25.40 33.05 -19.09
N MET A 163 26.45 33.86 -19.02
CA MET A 163 27.15 34.26 -17.79
C MET A 163 26.20 35.09 -16.89
N SER A 164 26.23 34.86 -15.57
CA SER A 164 26.56 35.86 -14.54
C SER A 164 25.97 35.57 -13.15
N MET A 165 26.89 35.45 -12.19
CA MET A 165 26.92 35.95 -10.79
C MET A 165 25.61 36.18 -10.00
N VAL A 166 25.56 35.74 -8.73
CA VAL A 166 25.82 36.59 -7.53
C VAL A 166 25.92 35.70 -6.29
N ALA A 167 26.98 35.93 -5.51
CA ALA A 167 27.23 35.38 -4.19
C ALA A 167 26.59 36.25 -3.09
N ALA A 168 26.13 35.63 -1.99
CA ALA A 168 25.97 36.30 -0.71
C ALA A 168 26.17 35.29 0.45
N LEU A 169 27.35 35.37 1.08
CA LEU A 169 27.68 34.80 2.38
C LEU A 169 27.19 35.78 3.47
N ALA A 170 26.47 35.30 4.47
CA ALA A 170 26.24 36.03 5.72
C ALA A 170 26.57 35.12 6.91
N LEU A 171 27.72 35.39 7.51
CA LEU A 171 28.18 34.85 8.80
C LEU A 171 27.58 35.70 9.93
N GLY A 172 26.78 35.07 10.80
CA GLY A 172 26.31 35.66 12.05
C GLY A 172 27.16 35.15 13.22
N LEU A 173 28.05 36.01 13.70
CA LEU A 173 28.83 35.88 14.94
C LEU A 173 27.99 36.41 16.11
N VAL A 174 27.84 35.64 17.19
CA VAL A 174 27.46 36.19 18.51
C VAL A 174 28.39 35.59 19.55
N VAL A 175 29.22 36.45 20.14
CA VAL A 175 29.94 36.24 21.40
C VAL A 175 29.60 37.44 22.28
N ALA A 176 28.92 37.16 23.39
CA ALA A 176 29.04 37.82 24.70
C ALA A 176 28.16 37.06 25.68
#